data_AF-A0A968P0E9-F1
#
_entry.id   AF-A0A968P0E9-F1
#
_cell.length_a   1.000
_cell.length_b   1.000
_cell.length_c   1.000
_cell.angle_alpha   90.00
_cell.angle_beta   90.00
_cell.angle_gamma   90.00
#
_symmetry.space_group_name_H-M   'P 1'
#
loop_
_entity.id
_entity.type
_entity.pdbx_description
1 polymer ?
#
loop_
_entity_poly.entity_id
_entity_poly.type
_entity_poly.pdbx_seq_one_letter_code
_entity_poly.pdbx_strand_id
1 'polypeptide(L)'
;MAAGDAGGIRPKPVNLDTKSGLHADFDGQAVTLQTQAIAGVKVDGSFLKTLSQGDNLVWAKARHIKGFELPSEASVQAELKRLPQVREKTDPFATRLGCEWKGEIVPQLRYNLSRWSLVFKRHCETKDGRLWELTLNPRGGLIKKQKVGSHFAWEEVPVTIFPKGPKNSQLQPLRISISAQPYFLSTPNLEVLSDAGFKFPDTQQISSVRPTDGRFDMVEAYYYSSEALKWVHENLKFQLPKLKIRTHVGHPDKSNVAFYFSREVRLGSGDDIAFSKIPWDPSIVMHETMHAVIEALTGLPFQGEGGSLQEALADFLTAHQLDNPRMGESAYKKVNFSARSRP
;
A
#
# COMPACT_ATOMS: atom_id res chain seq x y z
N MET A 1 27.91 -5.76 -11.44
CA MET A 1 29.28 -5.25 -11.24
C MET A 1 29.40 -3.94 -12.00
N ALA A 2 29.29 -2.82 -11.31
CA ALA A 2 29.52 -1.49 -11.87
C ALA A 2 30.69 -0.87 -11.11
N ALA A 3 31.66 -0.34 -11.86
CA ALA A 3 32.96 0.10 -11.39
C ALA A 3 32.84 1.20 -10.31
N GLY A 4 33.63 1.02 -9.24
CA GLY A 4 33.76 1.96 -8.15
C GLY A 4 34.42 3.25 -8.60
N ASP A 5 33.69 4.35 -8.44
CA ASP A 5 34.18 5.71 -8.63
C ASP A 5 34.96 6.09 -7.35
N ALA A 6 36.28 6.23 -7.48
CA ALA A 6 37.17 6.50 -6.36
C ALA A 6 37.04 7.96 -5.89
N GLY A 7 36.45 8.16 -4.71
CA GLY A 7 37.05 8.93 -3.62
C GLY A 7 37.36 10.43 -3.79
N GLY A 8 36.90 11.11 -4.84
CA GLY A 8 36.95 12.57 -4.88
C GLY A 8 35.97 13.16 -3.87
N ILE A 9 36.48 13.73 -2.76
CA ILE A 9 35.67 14.44 -1.76
C ILE A 9 34.92 15.57 -2.46
N ARG A 10 33.66 15.32 -2.83
CA ARG A 10 32.79 16.36 -3.37
C ARG A 10 32.56 17.40 -2.26
N PRO A 11 32.71 18.70 -2.55
CA PRO A 11 32.55 19.75 -1.54
C PRO A 11 31.19 19.59 -0.86
N LYS A 12 31.20 19.71 0.47
CA LYS A 12 29.99 19.61 1.30
C LYS A 12 28.95 20.60 0.74
N PRO A 13 27.73 20.14 0.45
CA PRO A 13 26.74 21.00 -0.17
C PRO A 13 26.50 22.24 0.70
N VAL A 14 26.54 23.39 0.04
CA VAL A 14 26.29 24.70 0.65
C VAL A 14 24.86 24.65 1.20
N ASN A 15 24.72 24.86 2.52
CA ASN A 15 23.45 24.94 3.25
C ASN A 15 22.83 23.61 3.77
N LEU A 16 23.62 22.77 4.43
CA LEU A 16 23.06 21.74 5.32
C LEU A 16 22.67 22.35 6.66
N ASP A 17 21.49 22.00 7.17
CA ASP A 17 21.11 22.34 8.53
C ASP A 17 21.89 21.47 9.52
N THR A 18 22.90 22.06 10.15
CA THR A 18 23.73 21.39 11.15
C THR A 18 23.05 21.29 12.51
N LYS A 19 21.98 22.04 12.76
CA LYS A 19 21.32 22.10 14.08
C LYS A 19 20.20 21.08 14.24
N SER A 20 19.61 20.63 13.14
CA SER A 20 18.45 19.72 13.18
C SER A 20 18.73 18.32 12.66
N GLY A 21 20.01 17.94 12.63
CA GLY A 21 20.42 16.59 12.24
C GLY A 21 19.96 15.56 13.27
N LEU A 22 19.42 14.43 12.78
CA LEU A 22 19.17 13.28 13.63
C LEU A 22 20.46 12.48 13.74
N HIS A 23 20.92 12.26 14.97
CA HIS A 23 22.10 11.48 15.28
C HIS A 23 21.67 10.22 16.02
N ALA A 24 22.13 9.07 15.55
CA ALA A 24 21.92 7.78 16.20
C ALA A 24 23.23 6.99 16.19
N ASP A 25 23.50 6.25 17.26
CA ASP A 25 24.59 5.27 17.31
C ASP A 25 24.01 3.88 17.06
N PHE A 26 24.66 3.12 16.19
CA PHE A 26 24.32 1.73 15.91
C PHE A 26 25.61 0.93 15.79
N ASP A 27 25.88 0.08 16.79
CA ASP A 27 27.06 -0.81 16.84
C ASP A 27 28.39 -0.06 16.67
N GLY A 28 28.53 1.08 17.37
CA GLY A 28 29.73 1.93 17.29
C GLY A 28 29.83 2.73 16.00
N GLN A 29 28.77 2.78 15.20
CA GLN A 29 28.66 3.60 14.01
C GLN A 29 27.66 4.74 14.22
N ALA A 30 28.12 5.97 13.98
CA ALA A 30 27.29 7.15 14.02
C ALA A 30 26.52 7.32 12.70
N VAL A 31 25.21 7.15 12.75
CA VAL A 31 24.29 7.52 11.67
C VAL A 31 23.86 8.96 11.86
N THR A 32 24.13 9.81 10.87
CA THR A 32 23.66 11.20 10.87
C THR A 32 22.74 11.42 9.68
N LEU A 33 21.59 12.06 9.92
CA LEU A 33 20.66 12.49 8.88
C LEU A 33 20.48 14.00 8.95
N GLN A 34 20.89 14.70 7.91
CA GLN A 34 20.74 16.15 7.76
C GLN A 34 19.83 16.47 6.58
N THR A 35 19.20 17.63 6.62
CA THR A 35 18.40 18.18 5.52
C THR A 35 19.01 19.48 5.03
N GLN A 36 18.87 19.82 3.74
CA GLN A 36 19.23 21.15 3.28
C GLN A 36 18.29 22.18 3.90
N ALA A 37 18.78 23.37 4.17
CA ALA A 37 17.95 24.48 4.62
C ALA A 37 18.36 25.79 3.95
N ILE A 38 17.41 26.67 3.66
CA ILE A 38 17.66 28.05 3.21
C ILE A 38 17.03 28.98 4.22
N ALA A 39 17.77 29.96 4.75
CA ALA A 39 17.27 30.84 5.82
C ALA A 39 16.79 30.07 7.07
N GLY A 40 17.38 28.90 7.38
CA GLY A 40 16.91 28.01 8.44
C GLY A 40 15.63 27.20 8.10
N VAL A 41 15.09 27.33 6.89
CA VAL A 41 13.91 26.59 6.44
C VAL A 41 14.31 25.33 5.69
N LYS A 42 13.86 24.18 6.16
CA LYS A 42 14.17 22.87 5.55
C LYS A 42 13.62 22.75 4.14
N VAL A 43 14.40 22.14 3.25
CA VAL A 43 14.01 21.82 1.87
C VAL A 43 13.42 20.40 1.83
N ASP A 44 12.14 20.29 1.48
CA ASP A 44 11.42 19.03 1.39
C ASP A 44 12.07 18.07 0.40
N GLY A 45 12.15 16.80 0.76
CA GLY A 45 12.79 15.77 -0.07
C GLY A 45 14.31 15.90 -0.23
N SER A 46 14.98 16.89 0.38
CA SER A 46 16.43 16.92 0.49
C SER A 46 16.92 16.09 1.68
N PHE A 47 18.06 15.43 1.55
CA PHE A 47 18.72 14.77 2.68
C PHE A 47 20.21 14.54 2.41
N LEU A 48 20.98 14.45 3.48
CA LEU A 48 22.29 13.82 3.54
C LEU A 48 22.25 12.81 4.69
N LYS A 49 22.36 11.52 4.37
CA LYS A 49 22.53 10.46 5.35
C LYS A 49 23.99 10.02 5.31
N THR A 50 24.66 10.07 6.44
CA THR A 50 26.04 9.58 6.61
C THR A 50 26.08 8.48 7.65
N LEU A 51 27.03 7.57 7.48
CA LEU A 51 27.41 6.56 8.44
C LEU A 51 28.91 6.75 8.69
N SER A 52 29.29 6.97 9.94
CA SER A 52 30.68 7.17 10.34
C SER A 52 31.08 6.17 11.42
N GLN A 53 32.35 5.77 11.46
CA GLN A 53 32.92 4.94 12.52
C GLN A 53 34.13 5.68 13.09
N GLY A 54 33.98 6.23 14.30
CA GLY A 54 34.87 7.29 14.78
C GLY A 54 34.84 8.50 13.83
N ASP A 55 36.01 9.00 13.47
CA ASP A 55 36.16 10.14 12.54
C ASP A 55 36.07 9.74 11.05
N ASN A 56 35.98 8.44 10.76
CA ASN A 56 35.98 7.94 9.39
C ASN A 56 34.55 7.89 8.84
N LEU A 57 34.30 8.61 7.75
CA LEU A 57 33.07 8.48 6.97
C LEU A 57 33.09 7.15 6.19
N VAL A 58 32.21 6.23 6.57
CA VAL A 58 32.12 4.89 5.96
C VAL A 58 31.20 4.91 4.75
N TRP A 59 30.07 5.62 4.84
CA TRP A 59 29.07 5.66 3.79
C TRP A 59 28.29 6.97 3.79
N ALA A 60 27.88 7.42 2.61
CA ALA A 60 26.99 8.56 2.46
C ALA A 60 25.99 8.36 1.32
N LYS A 61 24.76 8.82 1.53
CA LYS A 61 23.74 8.98 0.48
C LYS A 61 23.07 10.32 0.62
N ALA A 62 22.96 11.04 -0.49
CA ALA A 62 22.36 12.36 -0.49
C ALA A 62 21.34 12.51 -1.62
N ARG A 63 20.32 13.32 -1.35
CA ARG A 63 19.51 13.99 -2.37
C ARG A 63 19.66 15.49 -2.16
N HIS A 64 20.37 16.11 -3.09
CA HIS A 64 20.70 17.53 -3.05
C HIS A 64 19.93 18.26 -4.14
N ILE A 65 19.17 19.28 -3.76
CA ILE A 65 18.50 20.20 -4.68
C ILE A 65 19.47 21.31 -5.05
N LYS A 66 19.63 21.59 -6.34
CA LYS A 66 20.61 22.58 -6.83
C LYS A 66 20.16 23.99 -6.47
N GLY A 67 21.12 24.85 -6.13
CA GLY A 67 20.84 26.20 -5.61
C GLY A 67 20.01 27.08 -6.55
N PHE A 68 20.22 26.99 -7.87
CA PHE A 68 19.45 27.78 -8.84
C PHE A 68 17.97 27.35 -8.96
N GLU A 69 17.59 26.19 -8.43
CA GLU A 69 16.20 25.74 -8.38
C GLU A 69 15.50 26.30 -7.13
N LEU A 70 16.25 26.64 -6.08
CA LEU A 70 15.74 27.08 -4.79
C LEU A 70 15.54 28.61 -4.74
N PRO A 71 14.58 29.12 -3.95
CA PRO A 71 14.45 30.56 -3.72
C PRO A 71 15.68 31.12 -3.01
N SER A 72 15.99 32.39 -3.24
CA SER A 72 17.07 33.07 -2.53
C SER A 72 16.78 33.19 -1.03
N GLU A 73 17.83 33.24 -0.20
CA GLU A 73 17.69 33.42 1.25
C GLU A 73 16.86 34.68 1.60
N ALA A 74 17.12 35.79 0.93
CA ALA A 74 16.36 37.03 1.10
C ALA A 74 14.85 36.86 0.78
N SER A 75 14.52 36.10 -0.26
CA SER A 75 13.13 35.79 -0.61
C SER A 75 12.44 34.93 0.47
N VAL A 76 13.15 33.92 1.00
CA VAL A 76 12.63 33.07 2.09
C VAL A 76 12.42 33.90 3.37
N GLN A 77 13.39 34.73 3.76
CA GLN A 77 13.28 35.61 4.93
C GLN A 77 12.10 36.59 4.80
N ALA A 78 11.87 37.15 3.61
CA ALA A 78 10.73 38.04 3.37
C ALA A 78 9.37 37.32 3.57
N GLU A 79 9.26 36.08 3.10
CA GLU A 79 8.05 35.27 3.26
C GLU A 79 7.87 34.76 4.70
N LEU A 80 8.95 34.47 5.44
CA LEU A 80 8.90 34.08 6.86
C LEU A 80 8.29 35.16 7.76
N LYS A 81 8.43 36.44 7.40
CA LYS A 81 7.78 37.56 8.12
C LYS A 81 6.24 37.45 8.12
N ARG A 82 5.65 36.60 7.27
CA ARG A 82 4.20 36.34 7.21
C ARG A 82 3.72 35.28 8.21
N LEU A 83 4.61 34.61 8.94
CA LEU A 83 4.24 33.55 9.88
C LEU A 83 3.14 33.97 10.90
N PRO A 84 3.15 35.19 11.48
CA PRO A 84 2.06 35.63 12.37
C PRO A 84 0.70 35.69 11.66
N GLN A 85 0.67 36.19 10.42
CA GLN A 85 -0.56 36.23 9.61
C GLN A 85 -1.07 34.83 9.26
N VAL A 86 -0.14 33.89 8.98
CA VAL A 86 -0.50 32.48 8.74
C VAL A 86 -1.12 31.89 10.01
N ARG A 87 -0.58 32.17 11.19
CA ARG A 87 -1.14 31.71 12.47
C ARG A 87 -2.58 32.20 12.66
N GLU A 88 -2.79 33.51 12.58
CA GLU A 88 -4.10 34.15 12.75
C GLU A 88 -5.16 33.58 11.80
N LYS A 89 -4.82 33.42 10.52
CA LYS A 89 -5.76 32.89 9.51
C LYS A 89 -6.04 31.41 9.64
N THR A 90 -5.16 30.67 10.32
CA THR A 90 -5.28 29.22 10.41
C THR A 90 -6.06 28.78 11.64
N ASP A 91 -6.03 29.55 12.72
CA ASP A 91 -6.74 29.21 13.96
C ASP A 91 -8.24 28.89 13.75
N PRO A 92 -9.00 29.61 12.89
CA PRO A 92 -10.39 29.25 12.59
C PRO A 92 -10.56 27.85 11.97
N PHE A 93 -9.52 27.29 11.31
CA PHE A 93 -9.59 25.95 10.76
C PHE A 93 -9.67 24.87 11.83
N ALA A 94 -9.05 25.05 13.00
CA ALA A 94 -9.14 24.05 14.08
C ALA A 94 -10.58 23.86 14.53
N THR A 95 -11.29 24.97 14.78
CA THR A 95 -12.71 24.95 15.14
C THR A 95 -13.55 24.29 14.06
N ARG A 96 -13.35 24.65 12.79
CA ARG A 96 -14.09 24.05 11.66
C ARG A 96 -13.81 22.56 11.49
N LEU A 97 -12.60 22.12 11.83
CA LEU A 97 -12.18 20.72 11.72
C LEU A 97 -12.48 19.90 12.98
N GLY A 98 -12.95 20.53 14.06
CA GLY A 98 -13.12 19.87 15.35
C GLY A 98 -11.82 19.30 15.91
N CYS A 99 -10.69 19.99 15.68
CA CYS A 99 -9.37 19.56 16.12
C CYS A 99 -8.67 20.58 17.01
N GLU A 100 -7.72 20.11 17.81
CA GLU A 100 -6.82 20.90 18.65
C GLU A 100 -5.43 20.97 17.99
N TRP A 101 -4.83 22.16 17.92
CA TRP A 101 -3.49 22.31 17.33
C TRP A 101 -2.43 21.56 18.14
N LYS A 102 -1.56 20.83 17.46
CA LYS A 102 -0.40 20.15 18.04
C LYS A 102 0.88 20.73 17.47
N GLY A 103 1.73 21.26 18.35
CA GLY A 103 3.01 21.86 17.99
C GLY A 103 2.92 23.22 17.30
N GLU A 104 4.07 23.69 16.84
CA GLU A 104 4.20 24.98 16.16
C GLU A 104 3.95 24.86 14.65
N ILE A 105 3.76 26.01 14.01
CA ILE A 105 3.75 26.09 12.55
C ILE A 105 5.19 25.97 12.05
N VAL A 106 5.46 24.93 11.26
CA VAL A 106 6.79 24.64 10.72
C VAL A 106 6.89 25.14 9.27
N PRO A 107 7.75 26.13 8.96
CA PRO A 107 8.01 26.52 7.60
C PRO A 107 8.79 25.41 6.87
N GLN A 108 8.48 25.18 5.60
CA GLN A 108 9.18 24.22 4.75
C GLN A 108 9.21 24.71 3.30
N LEU A 109 10.33 24.53 2.60
CA LEU A 109 10.41 24.73 1.16
C LEU A 109 9.94 23.47 0.44
N ARG A 110 8.92 23.60 -0.42
CA ARG A 110 8.35 22.46 -1.15
C ARG A 110 8.26 22.75 -2.65
N TYR A 111 8.55 21.74 -3.45
CA TYR A 111 8.35 21.79 -4.90
C TYR A 111 6.87 21.61 -5.23
N ASN A 112 6.27 22.62 -5.86
CA ASN A 112 4.86 22.61 -6.28
C ASN A 112 4.69 23.45 -7.55
N LEU A 113 3.85 22.99 -8.49
CA LEU A 113 3.59 23.68 -9.76
C LEU A 113 4.89 24.13 -10.47
N SER A 114 5.84 23.21 -10.58
CA SER A 114 7.13 23.41 -11.25
C SER A 114 8.10 24.40 -10.58
N ARG A 115 7.83 24.86 -9.35
CA ARG A 115 8.73 25.75 -8.61
C ARG A 115 8.84 25.40 -7.12
N TRP A 116 9.96 25.76 -6.52
CA TRP A 116 10.10 25.71 -5.06
C TRP A 116 9.41 26.93 -4.44
N SER A 117 8.66 26.70 -3.37
CA SER A 117 7.95 27.76 -2.65
C SER A 117 7.91 27.48 -1.15
N LEU A 118 7.84 28.55 -0.35
CA LEU A 118 7.63 28.44 1.09
C LEU A 118 6.19 27.99 1.35
N VAL A 119 6.04 26.92 2.11
CA VAL A 119 4.77 26.48 2.69
C VAL A 119 4.89 26.41 4.20
N PHE A 120 3.76 26.44 4.88
CA PHE A 120 3.68 26.31 6.32
C PHE A 120 2.91 25.04 6.67
N LYS A 121 3.50 24.18 7.49
CA LYS A 121 2.87 22.97 7.99
C LYS A 121 2.39 23.18 9.42
N ARG A 122 1.19 22.70 9.72
CA ARG A 122 0.65 22.68 11.08
C ARG A 122 -0.09 21.38 11.31
N HIS A 123 0.06 20.80 12.48
CA HIS A 123 -0.65 19.58 12.85
C HIS A 123 -1.81 19.88 13.78
N CYS A 124 -2.92 19.16 13.63
CA CYS A 124 -4.00 19.17 14.60
C CYS A 124 -4.55 17.77 14.85
N GLU A 125 -5.03 17.53 16.06
CA GLU A 125 -5.61 16.26 16.48
C GLU A 125 -7.10 16.42 16.74
N THR A 126 -7.93 15.60 16.10
CA THR A 126 -9.38 15.58 16.35
C THR A 126 -9.69 14.83 17.65
N LYS A 127 -10.90 15.04 18.20
CA LYS A 127 -11.34 14.38 19.44
C LYS A 127 -11.28 12.84 19.42
N ASP A 128 -11.27 12.24 18.23
CA ASP A 128 -11.13 10.80 18.00
C ASP A 128 -9.67 10.33 17.85
N GLY A 129 -8.69 11.18 18.17
CA GLY A 129 -7.25 10.87 18.15
C GLY A 129 -6.62 10.86 16.76
N ARG A 130 -7.33 11.29 15.71
CA ARG A 130 -6.76 11.35 14.35
C ARG A 130 -5.92 12.61 14.19
N LEU A 131 -4.66 12.43 13.79
CA LEU A 131 -3.75 13.54 13.53
C LEU A 131 -3.85 13.97 12.05
N TRP A 132 -3.96 15.27 11.82
CA TRP A 132 -4.03 15.90 10.51
C TRP A 132 -2.86 16.86 10.33
N GLU A 133 -2.25 16.86 9.14
CA GLU A 133 -1.32 17.89 8.69
C GLU A 133 -2.02 18.80 7.67
N LEU A 134 -1.97 20.10 7.95
CA LEU A 134 -2.39 21.14 7.04
C LEU A 134 -1.14 21.75 6.41
N THR A 135 -1.10 21.77 5.08
CA THR A 135 -0.13 22.54 4.29
C THR A 135 -0.79 23.83 3.85
N LEU A 136 -0.15 24.95 4.15
CA LEU A 136 -0.67 26.30 4.00
C LEU A 136 0.27 27.12 3.11
N ASN A 137 -0.29 28.03 2.31
CA ASN A 137 0.50 29.02 1.58
C ASN A 137 0.91 30.19 2.49
N PRO A 138 1.84 31.07 2.06
CA PRO A 138 2.28 32.19 2.88
C PRO A 138 1.22 33.26 3.20
N ARG A 139 0.05 33.18 2.57
CA ARG A 139 -1.10 34.04 2.88
C ARG A 139 -2.07 33.40 3.88
N GLY A 140 -1.74 32.23 4.43
CA GLY A 140 -2.58 31.45 5.35
C GLY A 140 -3.65 30.58 4.67
N GLY A 141 -3.68 30.52 3.34
CA GLY A 141 -4.64 29.71 2.59
C GLY A 141 -4.28 28.23 2.62
N LEU A 142 -5.27 27.36 2.86
CA LEU A 142 -5.10 25.91 2.87
C LEU A 142 -4.79 25.38 1.46
N ILE A 143 -3.62 24.77 1.28
CA ILE A 143 -3.21 24.08 0.05
C ILE A 143 -3.63 22.61 0.09
N LYS A 144 -3.32 21.93 1.20
CA LYS A 144 -3.54 20.48 1.36
C LYS A 144 -3.91 20.17 2.80
N LYS A 145 -4.87 19.27 2.99
CA LYS A 145 -5.17 18.60 4.26
C LYS A 145 -4.92 17.12 4.09
N GLN A 146 -4.11 16.51 4.94
CA GLN A 146 -3.85 15.08 4.91
C GLN A 146 -3.79 14.50 6.32
N LYS A 147 -4.21 13.26 6.51
CA LYS A 147 -4.05 12.54 7.77
C LYS A 147 -2.57 12.17 7.93
N VAL A 148 -2.01 12.26 9.14
CA VAL A 148 -0.59 11.96 9.42
C VAL A 148 -0.44 11.01 10.60
N GLY A 149 0.74 10.40 10.69
CA GLY A 149 1.03 9.30 11.61
C GLY A 149 1.05 7.98 10.86
N SER A 150 1.81 7.02 11.37
CA SER A 150 1.79 5.60 10.97
C SER A 150 0.47 5.00 11.43
N HIS A 151 -0.64 5.54 10.94
CA HIS A 151 -1.90 4.94 11.20
C HIS A 151 -1.93 3.65 10.37
N PHE A 152 -1.80 2.53 11.06
CA PHE A 152 -2.52 1.30 10.70
C PHE A 152 -4.04 1.55 10.80
N ALA A 153 -4.53 2.71 10.31
CA ALA A 153 -5.94 2.99 10.21
C ALA A 153 -6.42 2.17 9.03
N TRP A 154 -6.75 0.93 9.35
CA TRP A 154 -7.68 0.15 8.57
C TRP A 154 -8.90 1.03 8.36
N GLU A 155 -9.15 1.41 7.11
CA GLU A 155 -10.41 2.03 6.75
C GLU A 155 -11.40 0.91 6.51
N GLU A 156 -12.48 0.94 7.28
CA GLU A 156 -13.65 0.09 7.02
C GLU A 156 -14.39 0.68 5.82
N VAL A 157 -14.22 0.06 4.66
CA VAL A 157 -14.86 0.51 3.43
C VAL A 157 -16.07 -0.36 3.13
N PRO A 158 -17.26 0.24 2.92
CA PRO A 158 -18.41 -0.54 2.49
C PRO A 158 -18.18 -1.07 1.07
N VAL A 159 -18.46 -2.34 0.86
CA VAL A 159 -18.40 -3.02 -0.45
C VAL A 159 -19.67 -3.81 -0.68
N THR A 160 -19.95 -4.13 -1.93
CA THR A 160 -21.02 -5.07 -2.30
C THR A 160 -20.38 -6.25 -3.01
N ILE A 161 -20.51 -7.45 -2.46
CA ILE A 161 -19.82 -8.68 -2.93
C ILE A 161 -20.73 -9.90 -2.80
N PHE A 162 -20.32 -11.06 -3.33
CA PHE A 162 -20.95 -12.36 -3.12
C PHE A 162 -20.24 -13.14 -2.02
N PRO A 163 -20.69 -13.16 -0.76
CA PRO A 163 -19.89 -13.70 0.35
C PRO A 163 -19.54 -15.19 0.22
N LYS A 164 -20.37 -15.97 -0.48
CA LYS A 164 -20.16 -17.40 -0.76
C LYS A 164 -20.07 -17.71 -2.25
N GLY A 165 -19.68 -16.72 -3.05
CA GLY A 165 -19.70 -16.80 -4.51
C GLY A 165 -21.10 -16.61 -5.12
N PRO A 166 -21.19 -16.28 -6.41
CA PRO A 166 -22.43 -15.89 -7.08
C PRO A 166 -23.47 -17.02 -7.20
N LYS A 167 -23.05 -18.28 -7.06
CA LYS A 167 -23.94 -19.43 -7.11
C LYS A 167 -24.63 -19.73 -5.78
N ASN A 168 -23.95 -19.46 -4.66
CA ASN A 168 -24.40 -19.83 -3.32
C ASN A 168 -24.78 -18.63 -2.45
N SER A 169 -24.65 -17.41 -2.97
CA SER A 169 -25.03 -16.19 -2.27
C SER A 169 -25.50 -15.11 -3.23
N GLN A 170 -26.33 -14.20 -2.71
CA GLN A 170 -26.66 -12.95 -3.40
C GLN A 170 -25.62 -11.88 -3.07
N LEU A 171 -25.63 -10.77 -3.82
CA LEU A 171 -24.83 -9.59 -3.47
C LEU A 171 -25.27 -9.06 -2.10
N GLN A 172 -24.29 -8.83 -1.22
CA GLN A 172 -24.53 -8.30 0.11
C GLN A 172 -23.63 -7.09 0.38
N PRO A 173 -24.16 -6.04 1.03
CA PRO A 173 -23.34 -4.95 1.54
C PRO A 173 -22.56 -5.42 2.76
N LEU A 174 -21.23 -5.37 2.68
CA LEU A 174 -20.32 -5.71 3.76
C LEU A 174 -19.30 -4.60 3.97
N ARG A 175 -18.50 -4.70 5.01
CA ARG A 175 -17.35 -3.80 5.25
C ARG A 175 -16.07 -4.61 5.22
N ILE A 176 -15.05 -4.04 4.59
CA ILE A 176 -13.71 -4.63 4.53
C ILE A 176 -12.68 -3.64 5.08
N SER A 177 -11.67 -4.18 5.75
CA SER A 177 -10.63 -3.43 6.45
C SER A 177 -9.39 -3.24 5.56
N ILE A 178 -9.24 -2.10 4.91
CA ILE A 178 -8.09 -1.86 4.00
C ILE A 178 -7.09 -0.84 4.55
N SER A 179 -5.84 -0.94 4.14
CA SER A 179 -4.84 0.11 4.31
C SER A 179 -5.26 1.37 3.57
N ALA A 180 -5.02 2.54 4.16
CA ALA A 180 -5.35 3.85 3.58
C ALA A 180 -4.53 4.23 2.33
N GLN A 181 -3.80 3.28 1.72
CA GLN A 181 -3.10 3.51 0.47
C GLN A 181 -4.05 3.21 -0.70
N PRO A 182 -4.31 4.19 -1.59
CA PRO A 182 -5.08 3.98 -2.81
C PRO A 182 -4.27 3.09 -3.78
N TYR A 183 -4.53 3.03 -5.06
CA TYR A 183 -3.90 2.14 -6.05
C TYR A 183 -4.22 0.64 -5.92
N PHE A 184 -4.13 0.01 -4.75
CA PHE A 184 -4.40 -1.43 -4.60
C PHE A 184 -5.03 -1.78 -3.24
N LEU A 185 -5.71 -2.92 -3.17
CA LEU A 185 -6.32 -3.39 -1.93
C LEU A 185 -5.24 -4.07 -1.09
N SER A 186 -5.00 -3.59 0.13
CA SER A 186 -3.96 -4.18 0.97
C SER A 186 -4.24 -4.12 2.47
N THR A 187 -3.61 -5.03 3.19
CA THR A 187 -3.40 -5.05 4.65
C THR A 187 -1.91 -5.32 4.90
N PRO A 188 -1.41 -5.51 6.15
CA PRO A 188 0.00 -5.91 6.34
C PRO A 188 0.27 -7.29 5.75
N ASN A 189 -0.75 -8.16 5.71
CA ASN A 189 -0.61 -9.57 5.37
C ASN A 189 -1.17 -9.90 3.97
N LEU A 190 -1.82 -8.96 3.29
CA LEU A 190 -2.45 -9.20 2.00
C LEU A 190 -2.27 -8.01 1.06
N GLU A 191 -2.05 -8.27 -0.22
CA GLU A 191 -2.04 -7.28 -1.29
C GLU A 191 -2.69 -7.88 -2.54
N VAL A 192 -3.64 -7.16 -3.14
CA VAL A 192 -4.34 -7.58 -4.36
C VAL A 192 -4.17 -6.53 -5.46
N LEU A 193 -3.64 -6.99 -6.59
CA LEU A 193 -3.29 -6.21 -7.77
C LEU A 193 -4.00 -6.77 -9.00
N SER A 194 -4.09 -5.98 -10.07
CA SER A 194 -4.62 -6.41 -11.37
C SER A 194 -3.59 -6.22 -12.47
N ASP A 195 -3.39 -7.26 -13.27
CA ASP A 195 -2.54 -7.24 -14.47
C ASP A 195 -3.18 -6.44 -15.62
N ALA A 196 -4.50 -6.25 -15.59
CA ALA A 196 -5.22 -5.35 -16.49
C ALA A 196 -5.03 -3.86 -16.14
N GLY A 197 -4.25 -3.55 -15.09
CA GLY A 197 -3.93 -2.18 -14.70
C GLY A 197 -5.04 -1.47 -13.91
N PHE A 198 -6.08 -2.19 -13.48
CA PHE A 198 -7.12 -1.63 -12.61
C PHE A 198 -6.53 -1.16 -11.27
N LYS A 199 -6.98 0.01 -10.81
CA LYS A 199 -6.50 0.69 -9.60
C LYS A 199 -7.64 1.37 -8.85
N PHE A 200 -7.40 1.67 -7.57
CA PHE A 200 -8.30 2.44 -6.72
C PHE A 200 -7.70 3.79 -6.33
N PRO A 201 -7.86 4.88 -7.11
CA PRO A 201 -7.27 6.19 -6.80
C PRO A 201 -7.54 6.73 -5.40
N ASP A 202 -8.61 6.28 -4.76
CA ASP A 202 -9.01 6.58 -3.40
C ASP A 202 -9.89 5.43 -2.84
N THR A 203 -10.14 5.44 -1.53
CA THR A 203 -10.95 4.41 -0.86
C THR A 203 -12.45 4.57 -1.12
N GLN A 204 -12.92 5.73 -1.59
CA GLN A 204 -14.33 5.95 -1.92
C GLN A 204 -14.74 5.16 -3.16
N GLN A 205 -13.86 5.06 -4.16
CA GLN A 205 -14.12 4.30 -5.38
C GLN A 205 -14.33 2.80 -5.15
N ILE A 206 -13.79 2.24 -4.07
CA ILE A 206 -14.00 0.83 -3.73
C ILE A 206 -15.49 0.59 -3.42
N SER A 207 -16.17 1.52 -2.76
CA SER A 207 -17.59 1.40 -2.42
C SER A 207 -18.56 1.48 -3.60
N SER A 208 -18.11 2.05 -4.72
CA SER A 208 -18.89 2.15 -5.95
C SER A 208 -18.66 1.00 -6.92
N VAL A 209 -17.74 0.07 -6.63
CA VAL A 209 -17.48 -1.10 -7.48
C VAL A 209 -18.75 -1.95 -7.59
N ARG A 210 -19.01 -2.45 -8.81
CA ARG A 210 -20.18 -3.28 -9.15
C ARG A 210 -19.72 -4.47 -9.99
N PRO A 211 -20.51 -5.57 -10.08
CA PRO A 211 -20.13 -6.78 -10.83
C PRO A 211 -19.79 -6.57 -12.32
N THR A 212 -20.18 -5.44 -12.91
CA THR A 212 -19.85 -5.06 -14.29
C THR A 212 -18.50 -4.34 -14.43
N ASP A 213 -17.86 -3.98 -13.32
CA ASP A 213 -16.57 -3.31 -13.25
C ASP A 213 -15.46 -4.35 -13.09
N GLY A 214 -14.39 -4.31 -13.89
CA GLY A 214 -13.26 -5.24 -13.75
C GLY A 214 -12.54 -5.16 -12.41
N ARG A 215 -12.68 -4.05 -11.67
CA ARG A 215 -12.22 -3.93 -10.28
C ARG A 215 -12.95 -4.87 -9.32
N PHE A 216 -14.14 -5.35 -9.68
CA PHE A 216 -14.92 -6.27 -8.85
C PHE A 216 -14.17 -7.58 -8.60
N ASP A 217 -13.45 -8.10 -9.60
CA ASP A 217 -12.57 -9.26 -9.46
C ASP A 217 -11.50 -9.06 -8.37
N MET A 218 -10.96 -7.84 -8.24
CA MET A 218 -10.00 -7.51 -7.18
C MET A 218 -10.66 -7.51 -5.81
N VAL A 219 -11.89 -6.98 -5.70
CA VAL A 219 -12.63 -6.89 -4.44
C VAL A 219 -13.03 -8.28 -3.94
N GLU A 220 -13.53 -9.15 -4.82
CA GLU A 220 -13.87 -10.55 -4.45
C GLU A 220 -12.61 -11.32 -4.03
N ALA A 221 -11.54 -11.27 -4.83
CA ALA A 221 -10.28 -11.93 -4.49
C ALA A 221 -9.72 -11.44 -3.14
N TYR A 222 -9.79 -10.13 -2.89
CA TYR A 222 -9.38 -9.56 -1.62
C TYR A 222 -10.23 -10.05 -0.45
N TYR A 223 -11.55 -10.07 -0.60
CA TYR A 223 -12.46 -10.50 0.45
C TYR A 223 -12.25 -11.97 0.80
N TYR A 224 -12.30 -12.89 -0.18
CA TYR A 224 -12.15 -14.32 0.09
C TYR A 224 -10.79 -14.66 0.70
N SER A 225 -9.72 -14.02 0.22
CA SER A 225 -8.38 -14.25 0.78
C SER A 225 -8.24 -13.66 2.18
N SER A 226 -8.88 -12.53 2.46
CA SER A 226 -8.92 -11.97 3.81
C SER A 226 -9.65 -12.89 4.78
N GLU A 227 -10.79 -13.46 4.36
CA GLU A 227 -11.55 -14.42 5.16
C GLU A 227 -10.76 -15.73 5.36
N ALA A 228 -10.03 -16.23 4.35
CA ALA A 228 -9.10 -17.36 4.51
C ALA A 228 -8.01 -17.08 5.55
N LEU A 229 -7.31 -15.95 5.42
CA LEU A 229 -6.24 -15.58 6.37
C LEU A 229 -6.78 -15.33 7.78
N LYS A 230 -7.97 -14.75 7.90
CA LYS A 230 -8.66 -14.58 9.19
C LYS A 230 -8.99 -15.94 9.81
N TRP A 231 -9.58 -16.86 9.05
CA TRP A 231 -9.89 -18.20 9.53
C TRP A 231 -8.63 -18.94 9.99
N VAL A 232 -7.53 -18.85 9.24
CA VAL A 232 -6.22 -19.42 9.61
C VAL A 232 -5.72 -18.83 10.93
N HIS A 233 -5.80 -17.51 11.10
CA HIS A 233 -5.42 -16.87 12.35
C HIS A 233 -6.29 -17.32 13.52
N GLU A 234 -7.60 -17.38 13.33
CA GLU A 234 -8.56 -17.71 14.38
C GLU A 234 -8.49 -19.18 14.80
N ASN A 235 -8.31 -20.11 13.85
CA ASN A 235 -8.39 -21.56 14.10
C ASN A 235 -7.02 -22.21 14.26
N LEU A 236 -6.00 -21.77 13.51
CA LEU A 236 -4.65 -22.35 13.55
C LEU A 236 -3.66 -21.52 14.37
N LYS A 237 -4.08 -20.33 14.84
CA LYS A 237 -3.23 -19.37 15.58
C LYS A 237 -1.95 -19.01 14.82
N PHE A 238 -2.03 -19.06 13.49
CA PHE A 238 -0.92 -18.79 12.59
C PHE A 238 -1.16 -17.49 11.84
N GLN A 239 -0.11 -16.68 11.68
CA GLN A 239 -0.15 -15.47 10.87
C GLN A 239 0.80 -15.62 9.69
N LEU A 240 0.23 -15.70 8.50
CA LEU A 240 1.02 -15.74 7.27
C LEU A 240 1.72 -14.39 7.05
N PRO A 241 3.01 -14.39 6.64
CA PRO A 241 3.64 -13.20 6.06
C PRO A 241 2.85 -12.67 4.88
N LYS A 242 3.14 -11.43 4.44
CA LYS A 242 2.40 -10.78 3.34
C LYS A 242 2.24 -11.68 2.11
N LEU A 243 0.99 -11.99 1.76
CA LEU A 243 0.58 -12.69 0.55
C LEU A 243 0.22 -11.68 -0.52
N LYS A 244 0.68 -11.94 -1.75
CA LYS A 244 0.32 -11.15 -2.92
C LYS A 244 -0.66 -11.92 -3.80
N ILE A 245 -1.64 -11.24 -4.36
CA ILE A 245 -2.60 -11.80 -5.29
C ILE A 245 -2.63 -10.93 -6.54
N ARG A 246 -2.54 -11.56 -7.70
CA ARG A 246 -2.70 -10.91 -9.00
C ARG A 246 -3.95 -11.46 -9.67
N THR A 247 -4.88 -10.57 -9.99
CA THR A 247 -6.04 -10.89 -10.82
C THR A 247 -5.78 -10.50 -12.28
N HIS A 248 -6.60 -11.03 -13.18
CA HIS A 248 -6.51 -10.78 -14.63
C HIS A 248 -5.18 -11.23 -15.25
N VAL A 249 -4.56 -12.27 -14.69
CA VAL A 249 -3.30 -12.80 -15.23
C VAL A 249 -3.51 -13.26 -16.67
N GLY A 250 -2.62 -12.87 -17.56
CA GLY A 250 -2.73 -13.14 -19.01
C GLY A 250 -3.40 -12.04 -19.84
N HIS A 251 -3.89 -10.97 -19.21
CA HIS A 251 -4.45 -9.80 -19.92
C HIS A 251 -3.47 -9.26 -20.98
N PRO A 252 -3.95 -8.86 -22.19
CA PRO A 252 -5.36 -8.68 -22.58
C PRO A 252 -6.13 -9.97 -22.90
N ASP A 253 -5.43 -11.09 -23.04
CA ASP A 253 -6.07 -12.37 -23.34
C ASP A 253 -6.74 -12.97 -22.09
N LYS A 254 -7.75 -13.81 -22.33
CA LYS A 254 -8.39 -14.58 -21.27
C LYS A 254 -7.56 -15.81 -20.95
N SER A 255 -7.42 -16.12 -19.66
CA SER A 255 -6.65 -17.28 -19.21
C SER A 255 -7.41 -18.08 -18.15
N ASN A 256 -7.30 -19.41 -18.22
CA ASN A 256 -7.82 -20.35 -17.22
C ASN A 256 -6.77 -20.65 -16.16
N VAL A 257 -6.14 -19.60 -15.63
CA VAL A 257 -5.04 -19.71 -14.67
C VAL A 257 -5.58 -19.51 -13.26
N ALA A 258 -5.29 -20.45 -12.37
CA ALA A 258 -5.38 -20.30 -10.94
C ALA A 258 -4.20 -21.10 -10.35
N PHE A 259 -3.24 -20.42 -9.74
CA PHE A 259 -2.17 -21.11 -9.01
C PHE A 259 -1.47 -20.20 -8.01
N TYR A 260 -0.92 -20.83 -6.98
CA TYR A 260 0.02 -20.28 -6.04
C TYR A 260 1.47 -20.60 -6.44
N PHE A 261 2.37 -19.61 -6.30
CA PHE A 261 3.81 -19.87 -6.29
C PHE A 261 4.57 -18.76 -5.55
N SER A 262 5.39 -19.14 -4.57
CA SER A 262 6.33 -18.25 -3.87
C SER A 262 5.65 -16.98 -3.29
N ARG A 263 4.63 -17.17 -2.45
CA ARG A 263 3.82 -16.10 -1.83
C ARG A 263 3.05 -15.21 -2.81
N GLU A 264 2.79 -15.69 -4.01
CA GLU A 264 1.96 -15.01 -5.00
C GLU A 264 0.88 -15.96 -5.55
N VAL A 265 -0.38 -15.62 -5.31
CA VAL A 265 -1.54 -16.22 -5.98
C VAL A 265 -1.79 -15.50 -7.31
N ARG A 266 -2.06 -16.25 -8.36
CA ARG A 266 -2.30 -15.75 -9.72
C ARG A 266 -3.64 -16.27 -10.22
N LEU A 267 -4.53 -15.35 -10.57
CA LEU A 267 -5.88 -15.62 -11.00
C LEU A 267 -6.11 -14.97 -12.38
N GLY A 268 -6.40 -15.79 -13.37
CA GLY A 268 -6.91 -15.38 -14.68
C GLY A 268 -8.37 -14.98 -14.61
N SER A 269 -8.92 -14.46 -15.72
CA SER A 269 -10.34 -14.12 -15.80
C SER A 269 -11.23 -15.30 -16.21
N GLY A 270 -10.65 -16.42 -16.67
CA GLY A 270 -11.35 -17.51 -17.36
C GLY A 270 -11.62 -17.19 -18.83
N ASP A 271 -11.64 -18.22 -19.67
CA ASP A 271 -11.87 -18.16 -21.13
C ASP A 271 -13.34 -18.01 -21.53
N ASP A 272 -14.24 -18.01 -20.56
CA ASP A 272 -15.70 -18.05 -20.73
C ASP A 272 -16.27 -19.31 -21.40
N ILE A 273 -15.43 -20.32 -21.65
CA ILE A 273 -15.79 -21.63 -22.22
C ILE A 273 -15.79 -22.69 -21.12
N ALA A 274 -14.63 -22.92 -20.50
CA ALA A 274 -14.46 -23.87 -19.41
C ALA A 274 -14.56 -23.17 -18.05
N PHE A 275 -14.00 -21.97 -17.94
CA PHE A 275 -14.04 -21.18 -16.71
C PHE A 275 -14.43 -19.73 -17.01
N SER A 276 -15.14 -19.11 -16.08
CA SER A 276 -15.45 -17.69 -16.15
C SER A 276 -15.35 -17.06 -14.77
N LYS A 277 -14.82 -15.84 -14.71
CA LYS A 277 -14.79 -15.04 -13.47
C LYS A 277 -14.16 -15.82 -12.31
N ILE A 278 -13.01 -16.45 -12.57
CA ILE A 278 -12.27 -17.24 -11.57
C ILE A 278 -12.14 -16.53 -10.21
N PRO A 279 -11.86 -15.21 -10.13
CA PRO A 279 -11.78 -14.50 -8.84
C PRO A 279 -13.09 -14.44 -8.05
N TRP A 280 -14.25 -14.75 -8.65
CA TRP A 280 -15.55 -14.74 -8.00
C TRP A 280 -15.88 -16.09 -7.34
N ASP A 281 -15.00 -17.08 -7.48
CA ASP A 281 -15.17 -18.37 -6.84
C ASP A 281 -14.38 -18.44 -5.54
N PRO A 282 -15.04 -18.41 -4.37
CA PRO A 282 -14.35 -18.44 -3.09
C PRO A 282 -13.54 -19.72 -2.92
N SER A 283 -14.00 -20.86 -3.46
CA SER A 283 -13.28 -22.12 -3.32
C SER A 283 -11.94 -22.09 -4.04
N ILE A 284 -11.87 -21.48 -5.23
CA ILE A 284 -10.59 -21.33 -5.95
C ILE A 284 -9.69 -20.35 -5.21
N VAL A 285 -10.18 -19.15 -4.87
CA VAL A 285 -9.35 -18.12 -4.23
C VAL A 285 -8.81 -18.57 -2.87
N MET A 286 -9.66 -19.24 -2.06
CA MET A 286 -9.26 -19.77 -0.76
C MET A 286 -8.31 -20.97 -0.91
N HIS A 287 -8.53 -21.87 -1.87
CA HIS A 287 -7.61 -22.99 -2.15
C HIS A 287 -6.19 -22.48 -2.45
N GLU A 288 -6.07 -21.51 -3.36
CA GLU A 288 -4.76 -20.91 -3.68
C GLU A 288 -4.14 -20.16 -2.49
N THR A 289 -4.97 -19.57 -1.63
CA THR A 289 -4.50 -18.94 -0.40
C THR A 289 -3.97 -19.99 0.60
N MET A 290 -4.61 -21.16 0.68
CA MET A 290 -4.19 -22.25 1.57
C MET A 290 -2.86 -22.86 1.15
N HIS A 291 -2.55 -22.92 -0.16
CA HIS A 291 -1.20 -23.30 -0.61
C HIS A 291 -0.10 -22.45 0.05
N ALA A 292 -0.33 -21.15 0.23
CA ALA A 292 0.62 -20.28 0.92
C ALA A 292 0.83 -20.64 2.39
N VAL A 293 -0.25 -21.05 3.06
CA VAL A 293 -0.23 -21.47 4.47
C VAL A 293 0.46 -22.82 4.61
N ILE A 294 0.15 -23.77 3.72
CA ILE A 294 0.73 -25.11 3.70
C ILE A 294 2.23 -25.04 3.42
N GLU A 295 2.66 -24.26 2.42
CA GLU A 295 4.09 -24.06 2.14
C GLU A 295 4.82 -23.51 3.37
N ALA A 296 4.24 -22.48 4.02
CA ALA A 296 4.85 -21.83 5.18
C ALA A 296 4.94 -22.73 6.42
N LEU A 297 4.04 -23.71 6.58
CA LEU A 297 3.98 -24.60 7.74
C LEU A 297 4.71 -25.93 7.53
N THR A 298 4.68 -26.47 6.31
CA THR A 298 5.03 -27.89 6.08
C THR A 298 6.29 -28.09 5.26
N GLY A 299 6.62 -27.16 4.35
CA GLY A 299 7.71 -27.33 3.39
C GLY A 299 7.55 -28.54 2.46
N LEU A 300 6.33 -29.05 2.26
CA LEU A 300 6.07 -30.15 1.34
C LEU A 300 6.51 -29.77 -0.10
N PRO A 301 6.99 -30.73 -0.91
CA PRO A 301 7.30 -30.46 -2.30
C PRO A 301 6.02 -30.33 -3.13
N PHE A 302 6.05 -29.56 -4.23
CA PHE A 302 4.91 -29.38 -5.15
C PHE A 302 4.73 -30.52 -6.17
N GLN A 303 5.50 -31.60 -6.07
CA GLN A 303 5.54 -32.69 -7.06
C GLN A 303 5.41 -34.06 -6.40
N GLY A 304 5.04 -35.06 -7.20
CA GLY A 304 4.85 -36.43 -6.73
C GLY A 304 3.79 -36.52 -5.64
N GLU A 305 3.98 -37.45 -4.70
CA GLU A 305 3.07 -37.65 -3.57
C GLU A 305 2.98 -36.42 -2.65
N GLY A 306 4.08 -35.70 -2.45
CA GLY A 306 4.06 -34.47 -1.66
C GLY A 306 3.22 -33.36 -2.30
N GLY A 307 3.26 -33.25 -3.63
CA GLY A 307 2.37 -32.36 -4.38
C GLY A 307 0.90 -32.76 -4.22
N SER A 308 0.60 -34.05 -4.36
CA SER A 308 -0.76 -34.57 -4.13
C SER A 308 -1.26 -34.30 -2.71
N LEU A 309 -0.40 -34.40 -1.69
CA LEU A 309 -0.75 -34.08 -0.31
C LEU A 309 -0.99 -32.57 -0.11
N GLN A 310 -0.21 -31.71 -0.77
CA GLN A 310 -0.47 -30.26 -0.73
C GLN A 310 -1.83 -29.91 -1.32
N GLU A 311 -2.15 -30.42 -2.52
CA GLU A 311 -3.45 -30.20 -3.16
C GLU A 311 -4.60 -30.72 -2.30
N ALA A 312 -4.49 -31.96 -1.79
CA ALA A 312 -5.52 -32.55 -0.95
C ALA A 312 -5.73 -31.78 0.37
N LEU A 313 -4.67 -31.25 0.96
CA LEU A 313 -4.77 -30.44 2.17
C LEU A 313 -5.35 -29.07 1.89
N ALA A 314 -5.00 -28.42 0.76
CA ALA A 314 -5.60 -27.17 0.33
C ALA A 314 -7.11 -27.35 0.12
N ASP A 315 -7.52 -28.40 -0.60
CA ASP A 315 -8.92 -28.75 -0.80
C ASP A 315 -9.64 -29.03 0.53
N PHE A 316 -9.03 -29.82 1.42
CA PHE A 316 -9.64 -30.14 2.71
C PHE A 316 -9.87 -28.88 3.56
N LEU A 317 -8.85 -28.02 3.71
CA LEU A 317 -8.95 -26.80 4.50
C LEU A 317 -9.97 -25.83 3.91
N THR A 318 -9.99 -25.67 2.59
CA THR A 318 -10.97 -24.83 1.90
C THR A 318 -12.38 -25.38 2.04
N ALA A 319 -12.59 -26.68 1.84
CA ALA A 319 -13.89 -27.31 1.99
C ALA A 319 -14.42 -27.19 3.42
N HIS A 320 -13.54 -27.39 4.40
CA HIS A 320 -13.87 -27.26 5.81
C HIS A 320 -14.23 -25.81 6.17
N GLN A 321 -13.44 -24.83 5.70
CA GLN A 321 -13.72 -23.41 5.93
C GLN A 321 -15.05 -22.97 5.31
N LEU A 322 -15.35 -23.42 4.09
CA LEU A 322 -16.57 -23.04 3.36
C LEU A 322 -17.81 -23.84 3.76
N ASP A 323 -17.64 -24.89 4.57
CA ASP A 323 -18.66 -25.92 4.82
C ASP A 323 -19.27 -26.43 3.50
N ASN A 324 -18.39 -26.74 2.54
CA ASN A 324 -18.78 -27.12 1.19
C ASN A 324 -17.72 -28.05 0.55
N PRO A 325 -18.07 -29.29 0.19
CA PRO A 325 -17.11 -30.23 -0.39
C PRO A 325 -16.80 -29.98 -1.88
N ARG A 326 -17.44 -28.99 -2.52
CA ARG A 326 -17.27 -28.72 -3.96
C ARG A 326 -16.27 -27.60 -4.21
N MET A 327 -15.43 -27.79 -5.23
CA MET A 327 -14.45 -26.81 -5.70
C MET A 327 -14.80 -26.28 -7.10
N GLY A 328 -14.51 -25.01 -7.35
CA GLY A 328 -14.62 -24.35 -8.64
C GLY A 328 -16.05 -24.18 -9.16
N GLU A 329 -17.07 -24.34 -8.32
CA GLU A 329 -18.45 -24.48 -8.79
C GLU A 329 -19.13 -23.20 -9.27
N SER A 330 -18.58 -22.03 -8.91
CA SER A 330 -19.02 -20.72 -9.39
C SER A 330 -18.29 -20.31 -10.67
N ALA A 331 -17.02 -20.70 -10.81
CA ALA A 331 -16.23 -20.36 -11.99
C ALA A 331 -16.38 -21.36 -13.13
N TYR A 332 -16.54 -22.66 -12.83
CA TYR A 332 -16.61 -23.71 -13.84
C TYR A 332 -17.90 -23.65 -14.64
N LYS A 333 -17.77 -23.42 -15.94
CA LYS A 333 -18.86 -23.52 -16.91
C LYS A 333 -18.91 -24.98 -17.36
N LYS A 334 -19.95 -25.70 -16.93
CA LYS A 334 -20.18 -27.09 -17.33
C LYS A 334 -20.09 -27.21 -18.85
N VAL A 335 -18.99 -27.80 -19.34
CA VAL A 335 -18.85 -28.10 -20.76
C VAL A 335 -19.81 -29.25 -21.06
N ASN A 336 -20.77 -29.03 -21.96
CA ASN A 336 -21.55 -30.12 -22.50
C ASN A 336 -20.59 -31.04 -23.26
N PHE A 337 -20.15 -32.11 -22.61
CA PHE A 337 -19.56 -33.25 -23.32
C PHE A 337 -20.67 -33.89 -24.15
N SER A 338 -20.97 -33.30 -25.32
CA SER A 338 -21.56 -34.10 -26.37
C SER A 338 -20.48 -35.10 -26.77
N ALA A 339 -20.66 -36.35 -26.34
CA ALA A 339 -19.90 -37.46 -26.88
C ALA A 339 -20.17 -37.45 -28.39
N ARG A 340 -19.28 -36.81 -29.17
CA ARG A 340 -19.22 -37.04 -30.60
C ARG A 340 -18.84 -38.50 -30.75
N SER A 341 -19.83 -39.35 -31.01
CA SER A 341 -19.59 -40.63 -31.66
C SER A 341 -18.73 -40.33 -32.88
N ARG A 342 -17.49 -40.80 -32.86
CA ARG A 342 -16.64 -40.79 -34.06
C ARG A 342 -17.34 -41.67 -35.11
N PRO A 343 -17.36 -41.25 -36.38
CA PRO A 343 -17.92 -42.06 -37.47
C PRO A 343 -17.18 -43.38 -37.64
#